data_AF-A0A5E3X843-F1
#
_entry.id   AF-A0A5E3X843-F1
#
_cell.length_a   1.000
_cell.length_b   1.000
_cell.length_c   1.000
_cell.angle_alpha   90.00
_cell.angle_beta   90.00
_cell.angle_gamma   90.00
#
_symmetry.space_group_name_H-M   'P 1'
#
loop_
_entity.id
_entity.type
_entity.pdbx_description
1 polymer ?
#
loop_
_entity_poly.entity_id
_entity_poly.type
_entity_poly.pdbx_seq_one_letter_code
_entity_poly.pdbx_strand_id
1 'polypeptide(L)'
;MSNPTRASPNGDPRKCKLCHERDRYFNATLNEWLPYCDRECARRASELYTVDPAVLCVCCLQRPRFVDYETGIVHSFCSDNCEQGYMDDHSAVPAADDVYDAMNEAVTPPGVFTETPSGSSYPVAAGRSPQTIYFYDKNQPYYFLTNFSPHPVEWKERIYPTAEHLFQAVKFIHQYPDIAEEIRMCSRASEALAKARRYQDYRRPDWLSAGLTSKL
;
A
#
# COMPACT_ATOMS: atom_id res chain seq x y z
N MET A 1 17.26 -23.97 39.39
CA MET A 1 16.83 -24.60 38.12
C MET A 1 15.32 -24.76 38.21
N SER A 2 14.57 -23.86 37.58
CA SER A 2 13.10 -23.92 37.55
C SER A 2 12.66 -23.53 36.14
N ASN A 3 11.89 -24.42 35.53
CA ASN A 3 11.51 -24.52 34.11
C ASN A 3 10.91 -23.22 33.52
N PRO A 4 11.25 -22.84 32.28
CA PRO A 4 10.45 -21.87 31.53
C PRO A 4 9.16 -22.55 31.06
N THR A 5 8.04 -22.17 31.66
CA THR A 5 6.71 -22.68 31.31
C THR A 5 6.35 -22.24 29.89
N ARG A 6 6.28 -23.24 29.02
CA ARG A 6 5.71 -23.24 27.67
C ARG A 6 4.44 -22.37 27.61
N ALA A 7 4.50 -21.26 26.87
CA ALA A 7 3.37 -20.37 26.64
C ALA A 7 2.21 -21.14 25.99
N SER A 8 1.01 -20.99 26.55
CA SER A 8 -0.23 -21.53 25.99
C SER A 8 -0.62 -20.68 24.76
N PRO A 9 -1.05 -21.28 23.63
CA PRO A 9 -1.32 -20.56 22.38
C PRO A 9 -2.53 -19.62 22.43
N ASN A 10 -3.31 -19.64 23.53
CA ASN A 10 -4.43 -18.74 23.77
C ASN A 10 -4.21 -18.03 25.11
N GLY A 11 -3.67 -16.81 25.09
CA GLY A 11 -3.52 -15.97 26.28
C GLY A 11 -4.87 -15.72 26.98
N ASP A 12 -4.83 -15.45 28.28
CA ASP A 12 -6.04 -15.18 29.08
C ASP A 12 -6.84 -14.02 28.42
N PRO A 13 -8.10 -14.26 28.00
CA PRO A 13 -8.89 -13.27 27.28
C PRO A 13 -9.17 -12.04 28.14
N ARG A 14 -8.99 -12.07 29.46
CA ARG A 14 -9.16 -10.89 30.33
C ARG A 14 -7.93 -9.98 30.35
N LYS A 15 -6.79 -10.44 29.86
CA LYS A 15 -5.53 -9.69 29.91
C LYS A 15 -5.39 -8.72 28.73
N CYS A 16 -4.65 -7.65 29.00
CA CYS A 16 -4.25 -6.65 28.02
C CYS A 16 -3.61 -7.33 26.82
N LYS A 17 -4.05 -6.96 25.61
CA LYS A 17 -3.53 -7.54 24.37
C LYS A 17 -2.09 -7.12 24.04
N LEU A 18 -1.53 -6.13 24.74
CA LEU A 18 -0.15 -5.68 24.54
C LEU A 18 0.80 -6.21 25.62
N CYS A 19 0.53 -5.95 26.90
CA CYS A 19 1.45 -6.32 27.98
C CYS A 19 1.20 -7.71 28.56
N HIS A 20 0.03 -8.31 28.33
CA HIS A 20 -0.39 -9.63 28.84
C HIS A 20 -0.35 -9.85 30.37
N GLU A 21 0.08 -8.85 31.14
CA GLU A 21 0.23 -8.92 32.60
C GLU A 21 -0.98 -8.37 33.35
N ARG A 22 -1.52 -7.24 32.88
CA ARG A 22 -2.65 -6.53 33.50
C ARG A 22 -3.96 -6.88 32.82
N ASP A 23 -5.05 -6.79 33.57
CA ASP A 23 -6.40 -6.95 33.01
C ASP A 23 -6.73 -5.79 32.06
N ARG A 24 -7.58 -6.06 31.08
CA ARG A 24 -8.13 -5.05 30.17
C ARG A 24 -8.80 -3.92 30.95
N TYR A 25 -8.76 -2.70 30.41
CA TYR A 25 -9.45 -1.59 31.07
C TYR A 25 -10.96 -1.70 30.83
N PHE A 26 -11.76 -1.59 31.89
CA PHE A 26 -13.21 -1.50 31.75
C PHE A 26 -13.65 -0.04 31.63
N ASN A 27 -14.24 0.30 30.49
CA ASN A 27 -14.84 1.61 30.26
C ASN A 27 -16.29 1.59 30.75
N ALA A 28 -16.51 2.17 31.94
CA ALA A 28 -17.84 2.25 32.55
C ALA A 28 -18.84 3.12 31.76
N THR A 29 -18.37 4.09 30.98
CA THR A 29 -19.24 4.96 30.16
C THR A 29 -19.79 4.21 28.95
N LEU A 30 -18.98 3.34 28.35
CA LEU A 30 -19.39 2.52 27.20
C LEU A 30 -19.85 1.12 27.59
N ASN A 31 -19.77 0.78 28.89
CA ASN A 31 -20.02 -0.56 29.44
C ASN A 31 -19.23 -1.67 28.71
N GLU A 32 -17.96 -1.40 28.38
CA GLU A 32 -17.15 -2.26 27.52
C GLU A 32 -15.73 -2.47 28.05
N TRP A 33 -15.17 -3.66 27.85
CA TRP A 33 -13.75 -3.94 28.10
C TRP A 33 -12.89 -3.55 26.91
N LEU A 34 -12.08 -2.50 27.05
CA LEU A 34 -11.16 -2.05 26.02
C LEU A 34 -10.01 -3.06 25.81
N PRO A 35 -9.41 -3.12 24.61
CA PRO A 35 -8.38 -4.12 24.30
C PRO A 35 -7.10 -4.03 25.15
N TYR A 36 -6.86 -2.89 25.78
CA TYR A 36 -5.62 -2.57 26.51
C TYR A 36 -5.92 -2.13 27.94
N CYS A 37 -4.94 -2.28 28.84
CA CYS A 37 -5.08 -1.98 30.27
C CYS A 37 -5.01 -0.49 30.62
N ASP A 38 -4.40 0.34 29.78
CA ASP A 38 -4.34 1.79 29.95
C ASP A 38 -4.04 2.56 28.65
N ARG A 39 -4.04 3.89 28.74
CA ARG A 39 -3.77 4.81 27.63
C ARG A 39 -2.36 4.62 27.05
N GLU A 40 -1.39 4.27 27.87
CA GLU A 40 -0.01 4.09 27.42
C GLU A 40 0.15 2.79 26.61
N CYS A 41 -0.48 1.69 27.05
CA CYS A 41 -0.56 0.47 26.25
C CYS A 41 -1.36 0.69 24.96
N ALA A 42 -2.43 1.49 24.99
CA ALA A 42 -3.17 1.84 23.78
C ALA A 42 -2.32 2.68 22.79
N ARG A 43 -1.54 3.66 23.29
CA ARG A 43 -0.65 4.50 22.48
C ARG A 43 0.48 3.66 21.85
N ARG A 44 1.18 2.86 22.66
CA ARG A 44 2.22 1.95 22.16
C ARG A 44 1.65 0.93 21.18
N ALA A 45 0.44 0.42 21.43
CA ALA A 45 -0.25 -0.43 20.48
C ALA A 45 -0.57 0.32 19.19
N SER A 46 -0.99 1.59 19.22
CA SER A 46 -1.22 2.37 17.99
C SER A 46 0.05 2.68 17.20
N GLU A 47 1.22 2.70 17.85
CA GLU A 47 2.52 2.85 17.19
C GLU A 47 3.01 1.53 16.57
N LEU A 48 2.66 0.40 17.19
CA LEU A 48 2.99 -0.95 16.69
C LEU A 48 1.98 -1.45 15.64
N TYR A 49 0.72 -1.06 15.78
CA TYR A 49 -0.35 -1.25 14.82
C TYR A 49 -0.50 0.03 14.00
N THR A 50 0.45 0.26 13.09
CA THR A 50 0.17 1.11 11.92
C THR A 50 -1.15 0.65 11.33
N VAL A 51 -2.15 1.54 11.23
CA VAL A 51 -3.44 1.22 10.61
C VAL A 51 -3.15 0.52 9.29
N ASP A 52 -3.60 -0.72 9.13
CA ASP A 52 -3.32 -1.49 7.92
C ASP A 52 -3.76 -0.65 6.72
N PRO A 53 -2.86 -0.30 5.79
CA PRO A 53 -3.25 0.46 4.61
C PRO A 53 -4.41 -0.19 3.84
N ALA A 54 -4.61 -1.50 4.00
CA ALA A 54 -5.74 -2.23 3.45
C ALA A 54 -7.11 -1.86 4.06
N VAL A 55 -7.17 -1.24 5.24
CA VAL A 55 -8.43 -0.78 5.86
C VAL A 55 -8.75 0.68 5.56
N LEU A 56 -7.87 1.39 4.85
CA LEU A 56 -8.07 2.79 4.47
C LEU A 56 -8.79 2.91 3.12
N CYS A 57 -9.50 4.02 2.98
CA CYS A 57 -10.16 4.45 1.76
C CYS A 57 -9.15 4.58 0.63
N VAL A 58 -9.44 3.94 -0.51
CA VAL A 58 -8.56 3.96 -1.68
C VAL A 58 -8.38 5.38 -2.25
N CYS A 59 -9.40 6.23 -2.13
CA CYS A 59 -9.36 7.61 -2.63
C CYS A 59 -8.51 8.53 -1.75
N CYS A 60 -8.79 8.61 -0.43
CA CYS A 60 -8.14 9.62 0.41
C CYS A 60 -6.95 9.09 1.22
N LEU A 61 -6.87 7.77 1.48
CA LEU A 61 -5.89 7.15 2.38
C LEU A 61 -5.84 7.76 3.80
N GLN A 62 -6.81 8.61 4.16
CA GLN A 62 -6.88 9.30 5.46
C GLN A 62 -7.98 8.73 6.37
N ARG A 63 -9.00 8.09 5.78
CA ARG A 63 -10.16 7.60 6.51
C ARG A 63 -10.33 6.09 6.28
N PRO A 64 -10.81 5.33 7.27
CA PRO A 64 -11.17 3.94 7.06
C PRO A 64 -12.23 3.77 5.98
N ARG A 65 -12.24 2.60 5.35
CA ARG A 65 -13.29 2.14 4.46
C ARG A 65 -14.65 2.17 5.16
N PHE A 66 -15.69 2.59 4.45
CA PHE A 66 -17.05 2.58 4.98
C PHE A 66 -17.52 1.14 5.15
N VAL A 67 -18.19 0.86 6.27
CA VAL A 67 -18.78 -0.45 6.55
C VAL A 67 -20.28 -0.24 6.64
N ASP A 68 -21.01 -0.91 5.76
CA ASP A 68 -22.47 -0.99 5.84
C ASP A 68 -22.82 -1.95 6.99
N TYR A 69 -23.50 -1.43 8.01
CA TYR A 69 -23.86 -2.19 9.20
C TYR A 69 -25.08 -3.08 9.00
N GLU A 70 -25.89 -2.85 7.96
CA GLU A 70 -27.04 -3.68 7.62
C GLU A 70 -26.62 -4.92 6.82
N THR A 71 -25.67 -4.75 5.90
CA THR A 71 -25.20 -5.83 5.00
C THR A 71 -23.87 -6.44 5.41
N GLY A 72 -23.10 -5.77 6.28
CA GLY A 72 -21.75 -6.17 6.68
C GLY A 72 -20.68 -5.96 5.61
N ILE A 73 -21.01 -5.29 4.51
CA ILE A 73 -20.10 -5.07 3.38
C ILE A 73 -19.11 -3.95 3.73
N VAL A 74 -17.83 -4.18 3.42
CA VAL A 74 -16.77 -3.18 3.55
C VAL A 74 -16.53 -2.56 2.17
N HIS A 75 -16.85 -1.29 2.02
CA HIS A 75 -16.72 -0.55 0.77
C HIS A 75 -15.28 -0.09 0.54
N SER A 76 -14.88 0.05 -0.73
CA SER A 76 -13.52 0.52 -1.07
C SER A 76 -13.24 1.97 -0.66
N PHE A 77 -14.31 2.77 -0.45
CA PHE A 77 -14.25 4.20 -0.18
C PHE A 77 -14.80 4.52 1.21
N CYS A 78 -14.42 5.68 1.78
CA CYS A 78 -14.93 6.14 3.06
C CYS A 78 -16.29 6.85 2.98
N SER A 79 -16.75 7.18 1.77
CA SER A 79 -17.99 7.92 1.51
C SER A 79 -18.29 7.95 0.01
N ASP A 80 -19.56 8.15 -0.36
CA ASP A 80 -20.03 8.33 -1.74
C ASP A 80 -19.27 9.45 -2.48
N ASN A 81 -18.92 10.55 -1.79
CA ASN A 81 -18.08 11.60 -2.38
C ASN A 81 -16.69 11.12 -2.81
N CYS A 82 -16.10 10.18 -2.06
CA CYS A 82 -14.80 9.60 -2.41
C CYS A 82 -14.92 8.55 -3.51
N GLU A 83 -16.08 7.91 -3.64
CA GLU A 83 -16.38 6.99 -4.74
C GLU A 83 -16.58 7.76 -6.04
N GLN A 84 -17.45 8.78 -6.05
CA GLN A 84 -17.72 9.60 -7.23
C GLN A 84 -16.46 10.34 -7.71
N GLY A 85 -15.72 10.98 -6.78
CA GLY A 85 -14.48 11.67 -7.13
C GLY A 85 -13.40 10.72 -7.68
N TYR A 86 -13.41 9.45 -7.25
CA TYR A 86 -12.52 8.43 -7.81
C TYR A 86 -12.97 7.99 -9.21
N MET A 87 -14.28 7.86 -9.46
CA MET A 87 -14.81 7.48 -10.78
C MET A 87 -14.67 8.59 -11.82
N ASP A 88 -14.84 9.85 -11.44
CA ASP A 88 -14.73 10.99 -12.35
C ASP A 88 -13.30 11.12 -12.92
N ASP A 89 -12.28 10.94 -12.08
CA ASP A 89 -10.86 10.95 -12.46
C ASP A 89 -10.45 9.70 -13.28
N HIS A 90 -11.22 8.61 -13.22
CA HIS A 90 -10.91 7.33 -13.88
C HIS A 90 -11.85 6.95 -15.02
N SER A 91 -12.73 7.86 -15.47
CA SER A 91 -13.77 7.62 -16.48
C SER A 91 -13.29 7.56 -17.95
N ALA A 92 -12.00 7.76 -18.22
CA ALA A 92 -11.44 7.79 -19.59
C ALA A 92 -10.61 6.55 -19.97
N VAL A 93 -11.08 5.33 -19.69
CA VAL A 93 -10.40 4.11 -20.16
C VAL A 93 -11.41 3.17 -20.87
N PRO A 94 -11.29 2.95 -22.20
CA PRO A 94 -12.13 1.98 -22.90
C PRO A 94 -11.76 0.55 -22.50
N ALA A 95 -12.72 -0.36 -22.69
CA ALA A 95 -12.65 -1.78 -22.32
C ALA A 95 -11.44 -2.52 -22.93
N ALA A 96 -11.00 -3.57 -22.23
CA ALA A 96 -9.65 -4.12 -22.25
C ALA A 96 -9.22 -4.94 -23.49
N ASP A 97 -10.03 -5.08 -24.54
CA ASP A 97 -9.76 -6.09 -25.58
C ASP A 97 -9.33 -5.54 -26.97
N ASP A 98 -9.46 -4.24 -27.26
CA ASP A 98 -9.26 -3.71 -28.64
C ASP A 98 -7.96 -2.93 -28.90
N VAL A 99 -7.01 -2.84 -27.96
CA VAL A 99 -5.86 -1.90 -28.05
C VAL A 99 -4.53 -2.56 -28.49
N TYR A 100 -4.47 -3.88 -28.68
CA TYR A 100 -3.19 -4.54 -28.95
C TYR A 100 -2.66 -4.35 -30.39
N ASP A 101 -3.52 -4.07 -31.38
CA ASP A 101 -3.10 -3.93 -32.79
C ASP A 101 -2.83 -2.48 -33.23
N ALA A 102 -3.27 -1.46 -32.49
CA ALA A 102 -3.18 -0.06 -32.94
C ALA A 102 -1.84 0.65 -32.59
N MET A 103 -1.03 0.09 -31.68
CA MET A 103 0.17 0.80 -31.17
C MET A 103 1.49 0.48 -31.89
N ASN A 104 1.48 -0.33 -32.96
CA ASN A 104 2.68 -0.59 -33.77
C ASN A 104 2.74 0.18 -35.10
N GLU A 105 1.72 0.94 -35.48
CA GLU A 105 1.75 1.81 -36.67
C GLU A 105 1.07 3.16 -36.40
N ALA A 106 1.75 4.11 -35.75
CA ALA A 106 1.68 5.53 -36.08
C ALA A 106 2.46 6.39 -35.08
N VAL A 107 3.57 6.95 -35.54
CA VAL A 107 4.23 8.12 -34.98
C VAL A 107 3.31 9.34 -35.15
N THR A 108 2.69 9.85 -34.08
CA THR A 108 2.47 11.30 -33.75
C THR A 108 1.53 11.51 -32.55
N PRO A 109 1.63 12.62 -31.78
CA PRO A 109 0.93 12.80 -30.50
C PRO A 109 -0.35 13.67 -30.60
N PRO A 110 -1.36 13.42 -29.75
CA PRO A 110 -2.14 14.48 -29.10
C PRO A 110 -2.02 14.33 -27.57
N GLY A 111 -2.13 15.32 -26.72
CA GLY A 111 -2.55 16.71 -26.79
C GLY A 111 -2.56 17.19 -25.32
N VAL A 112 -2.45 18.49 -25.13
CA VAL A 112 -2.22 19.18 -23.85
C VAL A 112 -3.39 18.96 -22.88
N PHE A 113 -3.09 18.65 -21.61
CA PHE A 113 -4.02 18.80 -20.50
C PHE A 113 -3.58 19.97 -19.62
N THR A 114 -4.28 21.09 -19.77
CA THR A 114 -4.32 22.18 -18.80
C THR A 114 -5.35 21.83 -17.74
N GLU A 115 -4.96 21.85 -16.46
CA GLU A 115 -5.66 22.61 -15.41
C GLU A 115 -4.99 22.48 -14.04
N THR A 116 -5.08 23.55 -13.26
CA THR A 116 -4.46 23.79 -11.95
C THR A 116 -5.57 23.93 -10.91
N PRO A 117 -5.32 23.61 -9.62
CA PRO A 117 -5.79 24.54 -8.58
C PRO A 117 -4.70 24.90 -7.57
N SER A 118 -4.38 26.20 -7.56
CA SER A 118 -4.24 27.10 -6.42
C SER A 118 -4.03 26.49 -5.02
N GLY A 119 -2.85 26.69 -4.42
CA GLY A 119 -2.70 26.53 -2.97
C GLY A 119 -1.31 26.48 -2.35
N SER A 120 -0.30 27.25 -2.81
CA SER A 120 0.84 27.61 -1.93
C SER A 120 1.64 28.78 -2.50
N SER A 121 1.64 29.91 -1.79
CA SER A 121 2.38 31.12 -2.15
C SER A 121 3.87 30.96 -1.82
N TYR A 122 4.59 30.24 -2.68
CA TYR A 122 6.00 30.52 -2.87
C TYR A 122 6.11 31.57 -4.00
N PRO A 123 7.03 32.55 -3.91
CA PRO A 123 7.27 33.46 -5.02
C PRO A 123 7.85 32.64 -6.19
N VAL A 124 6.96 32.19 -7.08
CA VAL A 124 7.35 31.56 -8.33
C VAL A 124 8.00 32.65 -9.17
N ALA A 125 9.32 32.62 -9.26
CA ALA A 125 10.06 33.44 -10.20
C ALA A 125 9.45 33.26 -11.60
N ALA A 126 8.86 34.32 -12.12
CA ALA A 126 8.27 34.35 -13.45
C ALA A 126 9.34 33.98 -14.48
N GLY A 127 9.13 32.88 -15.23
CA GLY A 127 9.91 32.59 -16.44
C GLY A 127 10.39 31.15 -16.67
N ARG A 128 10.11 30.18 -15.79
CA ARG A 128 10.43 28.77 -16.08
C ARG A 128 9.20 28.01 -16.56
N SER A 129 9.18 27.62 -17.84
CA SER A 129 8.29 26.55 -18.30
C SER A 129 8.56 25.27 -17.49
N PRO A 130 7.52 24.50 -17.15
CA PRO A 130 7.71 23.23 -16.44
C PRO A 130 8.66 22.34 -17.25
N GLN A 131 9.82 22.04 -16.67
CA GLN A 131 10.80 21.16 -17.28
C GLN A 131 10.38 19.72 -17.03
N THR A 132 10.18 18.94 -18.10
CA THR A 132 9.87 17.51 -18.00
C THR A 132 11.13 16.76 -17.58
N ILE A 133 11.00 15.90 -16.56
CA ILE A 133 12.08 15.05 -16.07
C ILE A 133 11.86 13.62 -16.56
N TYR A 134 12.82 13.10 -17.32
CA TYR A 134 12.86 11.69 -17.72
C TYR A 134 13.79 10.91 -16.78
N PHE A 135 13.32 9.79 -16.24
CA PHE A 135 14.03 9.04 -15.18
C PHE A 135 14.12 7.51 -15.43
N TYR A 136 13.87 7.06 -16.67
CA TYR A 136 13.90 5.63 -17.02
C TYR A 136 15.25 5.15 -17.56
N ASP A 137 16.17 6.05 -17.92
CA ASP A 137 17.51 5.69 -18.40
C ASP A 137 18.51 5.60 -17.23
N LYS A 138 19.15 4.45 -17.09
CA LYS A 138 20.14 4.15 -16.04
C LYS A 138 21.35 5.08 -16.06
N ASN A 139 21.67 5.67 -17.21
CA ASN A 139 22.81 6.55 -17.37
C ASN A 139 22.47 8.02 -17.11
N GLN A 140 21.22 8.35 -16.79
CA GLN A 140 20.74 9.71 -16.54
C GLN A 140 20.69 10.04 -15.05
N PRO A 141 20.83 11.32 -14.68
CA PRO A 141 20.96 11.74 -13.28
C PRO A 141 19.71 11.45 -12.44
N TYR A 142 18.55 11.29 -13.07
CA TYR A 142 17.28 11.10 -12.38
C TYR A 142 16.86 9.63 -12.21
N TYR A 143 17.71 8.68 -12.60
CA TYR A 143 17.39 7.24 -12.49
C TYR A 143 17.05 6.80 -11.06
N PHE A 144 17.54 7.48 -10.03
CA PHE A 144 17.18 7.16 -8.65
C PHE A 144 15.67 7.24 -8.36
N LEU A 145 14.88 7.91 -9.23
CA LEU A 145 13.43 7.99 -9.12
C LEU A 145 12.70 6.73 -9.63
N THR A 146 13.37 5.80 -10.33
CA THR A 146 12.75 4.52 -10.70
C THR A 146 12.80 3.50 -9.56
N ASN A 147 11.78 2.62 -9.53
CA ASN A 147 11.73 1.47 -8.62
C ASN A 147 12.88 0.47 -8.85
N PHE A 148 13.50 0.50 -10.03
CA PHE A 148 14.64 -0.33 -10.41
C PHE A 148 15.98 0.22 -9.92
N SER A 149 16.00 1.41 -9.32
CA SER A 149 17.24 1.99 -8.82
C SER A 149 17.82 1.14 -7.68
N PRO A 150 19.15 0.96 -7.61
CA PRO A 150 19.82 0.10 -6.63
C PRO A 150 19.92 0.78 -5.26
N HIS A 151 18.80 1.27 -4.74
CA HIS A 151 18.67 1.89 -3.43
C HIS A 151 17.87 0.96 -2.51
N PRO A 152 18.51 0.37 -1.49
CA PRO A 152 17.83 -0.54 -0.58
C PRO A 152 16.69 0.13 0.18
N VAL A 153 15.62 -0.62 0.42
CA VAL A 153 14.46 -0.18 1.20
C VAL A 153 14.31 -1.08 2.42
N GLU A 154 14.22 -0.49 3.60
CA GLU A 154 13.89 -1.20 4.83
C GLU A 154 12.38 -1.18 5.05
N TRP A 155 11.77 -2.35 5.20
CA TRP A 155 10.35 -2.49 5.46
C TRP A 155 10.09 -3.69 6.37
N LYS A 156 9.42 -3.46 7.51
CA LYS A 156 9.16 -4.47 8.55
C LYS A 156 10.42 -5.26 8.93
N GLU A 157 11.50 -4.55 9.28
CA GLU A 157 12.79 -5.12 9.71
C GLU A 157 13.49 -5.99 8.64
N ARG A 158 13.02 -5.93 7.39
CA ARG A 158 13.64 -6.61 6.25
C ARG A 158 14.16 -5.61 5.25
N ILE A 159 15.35 -5.89 4.72
CA ILE A 159 15.98 -5.09 3.67
C ILE A 159 15.64 -5.71 2.31
N TYR A 160 15.17 -4.85 1.41
CA TYR A 160 14.88 -5.15 0.02
C TYR A 160 15.92 -4.44 -0.85
N PRO A 161 16.55 -5.12 -1.83
CA PRO A 161 17.61 -4.50 -2.64
C PRO A 161 17.17 -3.26 -3.42
N THR A 162 15.90 -3.21 -3.84
CA THR A 162 15.29 -2.06 -4.53
C THR A 162 13.82 -1.93 -4.15
N ALA A 163 13.20 -0.78 -4.43
CA ALA A 163 11.75 -0.59 -4.28
C ALA A 163 10.94 -1.60 -5.13
N GLU A 164 11.43 -1.99 -6.31
CA GLU A 164 10.82 -3.04 -7.13
C GLU A 164 10.74 -4.39 -6.40
N HIS A 165 11.78 -4.79 -5.64
CA HIS A 165 11.73 -6.04 -4.87
C HIS A 165 10.62 -6.01 -3.83
N LEU A 166 10.50 -4.90 -3.09
CA LEU A 166 9.44 -4.73 -2.10
C LEU A 166 8.07 -4.76 -2.78
N PHE A 167 7.90 -3.98 -3.85
CA PHE A 167 6.65 -3.86 -4.61
C PHE A 167 6.16 -5.21 -5.15
N GLN A 168 7.08 -6.04 -5.65
CA GLN A 168 6.75 -7.38 -6.12
C GLN A 168 6.48 -8.35 -4.97
N ALA A 169 7.21 -8.26 -3.86
CA ALA A 169 7.03 -9.14 -2.70
C ALA A 169 5.69 -8.90 -1.97
N VAL A 170 5.26 -7.65 -1.78
CA VAL A 170 4.00 -7.33 -1.06
C VAL A 170 2.73 -7.91 -1.70
N LYS A 171 2.81 -8.33 -2.96
CA LYS A 171 1.78 -9.10 -3.65
C LYS A 171 1.48 -10.44 -2.99
N PHE A 172 2.48 -11.01 -2.29
CA PHE A 172 2.47 -12.37 -1.78
C PHE A 172 2.63 -12.46 -0.25
N ILE A 173 3.15 -11.42 0.42
CA ILE A 173 3.57 -11.44 1.84
C ILE A 173 2.57 -12.07 2.83
N HIS A 174 1.26 -11.92 2.60
CA HIS A 174 0.24 -12.45 3.52
C HIS A 174 -0.17 -13.90 3.23
N GLN A 175 -0.31 -14.27 1.95
CA GLN A 175 -0.88 -15.55 1.55
C GLN A 175 0.22 -16.57 1.19
N TYR A 176 1.35 -16.10 0.68
CA TYR A 176 2.48 -16.90 0.20
C TYR A 176 3.81 -16.25 0.62
N PRO A 177 4.14 -16.26 1.92
CA PRO A 177 5.36 -15.61 2.45
C PRO A 177 6.65 -16.20 1.88
N ASP A 178 6.67 -17.49 1.50
CA ASP A 178 7.83 -18.13 0.88
C ASP A 178 8.14 -17.52 -0.49
N ILE A 179 7.10 -17.26 -1.30
CA ILE A 179 7.23 -16.58 -2.61
C ILE A 179 7.73 -15.14 -2.42
N ALA A 180 7.21 -14.44 -1.41
CA ALA A 180 7.65 -13.08 -1.10
C ALA A 180 9.13 -13.03 -0.71
N GLU A 181 9.60 -13.97 0.11
CA GLU A 181 11.00 -14.07 0.51
C GLU A 181 11.90 -14.45 -0.68
N GLU A 182 11.44 -15.36 -1.52
CA GLU A 182 12.11 -15.71 -2.77
C GLU A 182 12.26 -14.54 -3.75
N ILE A 183 11.29 -13.63 -3.79
CA ILE A 183 11.34 -12.39 -4.58
C ILE A 183 12.31 -11.40 -3.94
N ARG A 184 12.29 -11.26 -2.61
CA ARG A 184 13.20 -10.38 -1.86
C ARG A 184 14.67 -10.77 -2.06
N MET A 185 14.94 -12.08 -2.14
CA MET A 185 16.29 -12.64 -2.29
C MET A 185 16.81 -12.66 -3.73
N CYS A 186 16.03 -12.21 -4.72
CA CYS A 186 16.52 -12.06 -6.09
C CYS A 186 17.70 -11.08 -6.15
N SER A 187 18.62 -11.33 -7.09
CA SER A 187 19.83 -10.52 -7.21
C SER A 187 19.57 -9.20 -7.94
N ARG A 188 18.57 -9.18 -8.83
CA ARG A 188 18.22 -8.04 -9.70
C ARG A 188 16.74 -7.73 -9.62
N ALA A 189 16.39 -6.44 -9.72
CA ALA A 189 15.00 -5.99 -9.79
C ALA A 189 14.22 -6.63 -10.97
N SER A 190 14.88 -6.87 -12.10
CA SER A 190 14.30 -7.60 -13.24
C SER A 190 13.96 -9.06 -12.91
N GLU A 191 14.76 -9.72 -12.08
CA GLU A 191 14.50 -11.10 -11.64
C GLU A 191 13.35 -11.16 -10.65
N ALA A 192 13.27 -10.19 -9.73
CA ALA A 192 12.13 -10.04 -8.82
C ALA A 192 10.81 -9.88 -9.59
N LEU A 193 10.79 -9.02 -10.61
CA LEU A 193 9.63 -8.85 -11.50
C LEU A 193 9.30 -10.13 -12.27
N ALA A 194 10.30 -10.78 -12.90
CA ALA A 194 10.08 -12.02 -13.65
C ALA A 194 9.54 -13.14 -12.76
N LYS A 195 10.07 -13.28 -11.54
CA LYS A 195 9.61 -14.24 -10.56
C LYS A 195 8.17 -13.96 -10.12
N ALA A 196 7.83 -12.71 -9.83
CA ALA A 196 6.47 -12.34 -9.48
C ALA A 196 5.46 -12.57 -10.61
N ARG A 197 5.86 -12.33 -11.88
CA ARG A 197 5.05 -12.65 -13.06
C ARG A 197 4.80 -14.16 -13.18
N ARG A 198 5.79 -14.99 -12.88
CA ARG A 198 5.64 -16.46 -12.89
C ARG A 198 4.62 -16.96 -11.85
N TYR A 199 4.48 -16.27 -10.73
CA TYR A 199 3.53 -16.59 -9.67
C TYR A 199 2.27 -15.72 -9.69
N GLN A 200 1.91 -15.12 -10.84
CA GLN A 200 0.78 -14.21 -10.95
C GLN A 200 -0.55 -14.79 -10.44
N ASP A 201 -0.76 -16.10 -10.56
CA ASP A 201 -1.97 -16.80 -10.11
C ASP A 201 -2.08 -16.88 -8.57
N TYR A 202 -0.94 -16.73 -7.88
CA TYR A 202 -0.84 -16.71 -6.42
C TYR A 202 -0.88 -15.27 -5.87
N ARG A 203 -1.09 -14.28 -6.73
CA ARG A 203 -1.20 -12.89 -6.28
C ARG A 203 -2.49 -12.70 -5.48
N ARG A 204 -2.43 -11.82 -4.49
CA ARG A 204 -3.61 -11.43 -3.72
C ARG A 204 -4.79 -11.06 -4.64
N PRO A 205 -6.00 -11.60 -4.44
CA PRO A 205 -7.14 -11.36 -5.34
C PRO A 205 -7.54 -9.89 -5.45
N ASP A 206 -7.36 -9.13 -4.36
CA ASP A 206 -7.64 -7.69 -4.25
C ASP A 206 -6.56 -6.80 -4.89
N TRP A 207 -5.46 -7.37 -5.38
CA TRP A 207 -4.33 -6.61 -5.90
C TRP A 207 -4.69 -5.79 -7.15
N LEU A 208 -5.53 -6.36 -8.04
CA LEU A 208 -5.97 -5.66 -9.25
C LEU A 208 -7.01 -4.58 -8.93
N SER A 209 -7.92 -4.86 -8.00
CA SER A 209 -8.93 -3.88 -7.54
C SER A 209 -8.34 -2.73 -6.72
N ALA A 210 -7.15 -2.89 -6.15
CA ALA A 210 -6.46 -1.85 -5.38
C ALA A 210 -5.68 -0.84 -6.25
N GLY A 211 -5.75 -0.92 -7.59
CA GLY A 211 -5.13 0.05 -8.50
C GLY A 211 -3.59 0.02 -8.57
N LEU A 212 -2.92 -0.86 -7.82
CA LEU A 212 -1.45 -0.99 -7.80
C LEU A 212 -0.93 -1.84 -8.97
N THR A 213 -1.32 -1.49 -10.20
CA THR A 213 -0.77 -2.07 -11.41
C THR A 213 0.34 -1.16 -11.95
N SER A 214 1.59 -1.50 -11.65
CA SER A 214 2.70 -0.99 -12.46
C SER A 214 2.61 -1.71 -13.82
N LYS A 215 2.01 -1.06 -14.83
CA LYS A 215 2.29 -1.41 -16.23
C LYS A 215 3.76 -1.04 -16.47
N LEU A 216 4.64 -2.04 -16.37
CA LEU A 216 6.06 -1.99 -16.74
C LEU A 216 6.24 -2.74 -18.05
#